data_AF-A0AAV3Z053-F1
#
_entry.id   AF-A0AAV3Z053-F1
#
_cell.length_a   1.000
_cell.length_b   1.000
_cell.length_c   1.000
_cell.angle_alpha   90.00
_cell.angle_beta   90.00
_cell.angle_gamma   90.00
#
_symmetry.space_group_name_H-M   'P 1'
#
loop_
_entity.id
_entity.type
_entity.pdbx_description
1 polymer ?
#
loop_
_entity_poly.entity_id
_entity_poly.type
_entity_poly.pdbx_seq_one_letter_code
_entity_poly.pdbx_strand_id
1 'polypeptide(L)'
;MLTRLDVLMSWCRMEFKPKKSRSLSMRRGKVDEATTFPVAERQIPTVSQEPVKSLGRCTLDRLKEAIRRKRPGLLRRGVVFQHDNATPHSANFTQQWLKRYGWEILPHPAHSPDLAPSDFHLFGPLKRHLGGMAFETEDDLISELRNWFDNLDVDFFRVGINSLLSRWQKCIDLHGD
;
A
#
# COMPACT_ATOMS: atom_id res chain seq x y z
N MET A 1 13.13 -5.81 -32.61
CA MET A 1 12.28 -6.80 -31.91
C MET A 1 10.87 -6.28 -31.62
N LEU A 2 10.63 -4.97 -31.41
CA LEU A 2 9.28 -4.42 -31.18
C LEU A 2 8.66 -3.66 -32.35
N THR A 3 9.29 -3.65 -33.53
CA THR A 3 8.76 -2.98 -34.73
C THR A 3 7.35 -3.46 -35.12
N ARG A 4 7.02 -4.72 -34.82
CA ARG A 4 5.69 -5.29 -35.04
C ARG A 4 4.63 -4.73 -34.09
N LEU A 5 5.03 -4.32 -32.88
CA LEU A 5 4.17 -3.65 -31.91
C LEU A 5 3.84 -2.23 -32.37
N ASP A 6 4.81 -1.52 -32.95
CA ASP A 6 4.58 -0.18 -33.52
C ASP A 6 3.54 -0.22 -34.65
N VAL A 7 3.64 -1.22 -35.53
CA VAL A 7 2.66 -1.46 -36.62
C VAL A 7 1.27 -1.74 -36.06
N LEU A 8 1.16 -2.63 -35.07
CA LEU A 8 -0.12 -2.97 -34.44
C LEU A 8 -0.75 -1.76 -33.74
N MET A 9 0.04 -0.94 -33.07
CA MET A 9 -0.45 0.26 -32.41
C MET A 9 -0.93 1.33 -33.38
N SER A 10 -0.22 1.51 -34.50
CA SER A 10 -0.68 2.37 -35.58
C SER A 10 -2.01 1.88 -36.16
N TRP A 11 -2.16 0.57 -36.37
CA TRP A 11 -3.38 -0.04 -36.90
C TRP A 11 -4.56 0.09 -35.93
N CYS A 12 -4.34 -0.19 -34.64
CA CYS A 12 -5.36 -0.08 -33.60
C CYS A 12 -5.62 1.35 -33.10
N ARG A 13 -4.89 2.37 -33.63
CA ARG A 13 -4.91 3.76 -33.12
C ARG A 13 -4.67 3.85 -31.59
N MET A 14 -3.81 2.98 -31.06
CA MET A 14 -3.46 2.96 -29.64
C MET A 14 -2.17 3.75 -29.39
N GLU A 15 -2.11 4.45 -28.27
CA GLU A 15 -0.90 5.14 -27.80
C GLU A 15 -0.29 4.39 -26.61
N PHE A 16 0.83 3.70 -26.82
CA PHE A 16 1.61 3.16 -25.70
C PHE A 16 2.43 4.26 -25.05
N LYS A 17 2.50 4.21 -23.72
CA LYS A 17 3.22 5.19 -22.90
C LYS A 17 4.44 4.51 -22.29
N PRO A 18 5.63 4.58 -22.92
CA PRO A 18 6.84 3.90 -22.42
C PRO A 18 7.18 4.23 -20.97
N LYS A 19 6.93 5.48 -20.54
CA LYS A 19 7.13 5.91 -19.15
C LYS A 19 6.30 5.13 -18.12
N LYS A 20 5.17 4.53 -18.52
CA LYS A 20 4.30 3.71 -17.65
C LYS A 20 4.68 2.23 -17.63
N SER A 21 5.63 1.81 -18.46
CA SER A 21 6.06 0.41 -18.61
C SER A 21 7.49 0.23 -18.09
N ARG A 22 7.89 -1.01 -17.82
CA ARG A 22 9.28 -1.36 -17.50
C ARG A 22 9.74 -2.54 -18.33
N SER A 23 10.98 -2.50 -18.79
CA SER A 23 11.59 -3.60 -19.52
C SER A 23 12.55 -4.38 -18.63
N LEU A 24 12.58 -5.70 -18.81
CA LEU A 24 13.52 -6.61 -18.18
C LEU A 24 14.03 -7.58 -19.25
N SER A 25 15.33 -7.57 -19.50
CA SER A 25 16.00 -8.56 -20.33
C SER A 25 16.84 -9.47 -19.43
N MET A 26 16.89 -10.76 -19.75
CA MET A 26 17.73 -11.73 -19.05
C MET A 26 18.56 -12.52 -20.05
N ARG A 27 19.86 -12.68 -19.76
CA ARG A 27 20.76 -13.58 -20.51
C ARG A 27 21.49 -14.49 -19.53
N ARG A 28 21.40 -15.81 -19.74
CA ARG A 28 22.05 -16.83 -18.89
C ARG A 28 21.75 -16.65 -17.38
N GLY A 29 20.50 -16.33 -17.06
CA GLY A 29 20.03 -16.15 -15.68
C GLY A 29 20.50 -14.85 -14.99
N LYS A 30 21.24 -13.98 -15.68
CA LYS A 30 21.59 -12.64 -15.20
C LYS A 30 20.76 -11.58 -15.93
N VAL A 31 20.41 -10.53 -15.21
CA VAL A 31 19.76 -9.35 -15.80
C VAL A 31 20.73 -8.73 -16.80
N ASP A 32 20.22 -8.49 -18.00
CA ASP A 32 20.96 -7.87 -19.10
C ASP A 32 20.52 -6.41 -19.23
N GLU A 33 21.36 -5.50 -18.73
CA GLU A 33 21.08 -4.06 -18.77
C GLU A 33 21.42 -3.41 -20.11
N ALA A 34 22.12 -4.13 -21.01
CA ALA A 34 22.51 -3.60 -22.32
C ALA A 34 21.36 -3.65 -23.33
N THR A 35 20.42 -4.58 -23.17
CA THR A 35 19.28 -4.70 -24.09
C THR A 35 18.21 -3.65 -23.74
N THR A 36 17.93 -2.76 -24.70
CA THR A 36 16.90 -1.73 -24.58
C THR A 36 15.75 -1.99 -25.54
N PHE A 37 14.56 -1.50 -25.16
CA PHE A 37 13.31 -1.72 -25.90
C PHE A 37 12.67 -0.37 -26.26
N PRO A 38 12.94 0.17 -27.45
CA PRO A 38 12.25 1.35 -27.94
C PRO A 38 10.86 0.98 -28.50
N VAL A 39 9.89 1.87 -28.28
CA VAL A 39 8.54 1.84 -28.85
C VAL A 39 8.15 3.27 -29.22
N ALA A 40 7.68 3.49 -30.45
CA ALA A 40 7.38 4.83 -30.99
C ALA A 40 8.49 5.86 -30.70
N GLU A 41 9.74 5.50 -31.04
CA GLU A 41 10.97 6.32 -30.85
C GLU A 41 11.31 6.68 -29.39
N ARG A 42 10.57 6.15 -28.42
CA ARG A 42 10.78 6.39 -27.00
C ARG A 42 11.27 5.11 -26.31
N GLN A 43 12.28 5.24 -25.47
CA GLN A 43 12.84 4.10 -24.72
C GLN A 43 11.93 3.70 -23.56
N ILE A 44 11.63 2.41 -23.42
CA ILE A 44 11.03 1.86 -22.21
C ILE A 44 12.11 1.78 -21.12
N PRO A 45 11.96 2.48 -19.98
CA PRO A 45 12.93 2.42 -18.90
C PRO A 45 13.07 0.99 -18.36
N THR A 46 14.29 0.62 -17.98
CA THR A 46 14.55 -0.70 -17.40
C THR A 46 14.05 -0.78 -15.95
N VAL A 47 13.77 -1.99 -15.47
CA VAL A 47 13.43 -2.23 -14.05
C VAL A 47 14.55 -1.76 -13.11
N SER A 48 15.81 -1.82 -13.52
CA SER A 48 16.95 -1.33 -12.72
C SER A 48 16.95 0.21 -12.61
N GLN A 49 16.74 0.91 -13.73
CA GLN A 49 16.76 2.39 -13.78
C GLN A 49 15.54 3.00 -13.09
N GLU A 50 14.36 2.46 -13.37
CA GLU A 50 13.12 2.86 -12.73
C GLU A 50 12.43 1.61 -12.17
N PRO A 51 12.67 1.25 -10.91
CA PRO A 51 11.99 0.11 -10.30
C PRO A 51 10.48 0.25 -10.43
N VAL A 52 9.80 -0.88 -10.69
CA VAL A 52 8.35 -0.93 -10.52
C VAL A 52 8.09 -0.64 -9.06
N LYS A 53 7.59 0.56 -8.77
CA LYS A 53 7.17 0.91 -7.42
C LYS A 53 5.99 0.02 -7.08
N SER A 54 6.22 -1.05 -6.33
CA SER A 54 5.12 -1.65 -5.60
C SER A 54 4.70 -0.62 -4.56
N LEU A 55 3.43 -0.21 -4.60
CA LEU A 55 2.85 0.77 -3.66
C LEU A 55 3.17 0.40 -2.20
N GLY A 56 3.28 -0.89 -1.89
CA GLY A 56 3.69 -1.40 -0.58
C GLY A 56 5.06 -0.91 -0.11
N ARG A 57 6.12 -0.94 -0.95
CA ARG A 57 7.49 -0.60 -0.51
C ARG A 57 7.61 0.87 -0.09
N CYS A 58 7.19 1.79 -0.97
CA CYS A 58 7.32 3.23 -0.71
C CYS A 58 6.50 3.66 0.52
N THR A 59 5.37 3.00 0.78
CA THR A 59 4.49 3.31 1.91
C THR A 59 5.07 2.79 3.23
N LEU A 60 5.61 1.56 3.25
CA LEU A 60 6.24 0.99 4.45
C LEU A 60 7.51 1.73 4.86
N ASP A 61 8.32 2.20 3.90
CA ASP A 61 9.52 3.00 4.18
C ASP A 61 9.14 4.32 4.88
N ARG A 62 8.13 5.02 4.35
CA ARG A 62 7.61 6.25 4.95
C ARG A 62 7.02 6.00 6.34
N LEU A 63 6.29 4.89 6.52
CA LEU A 63 5.72 4.53 7.81
C LEU A 63 6.81 4.26 8.86
N LYS A 64 7.86 3.52 8.49
CA LYS A 64 9.00 3.26 9.38
C LYS A 64 9.68 4.55 9.83
N GLU A 65 9.92 5.47 8.90
CA GLU A 65 10.49 6.78 9.23
C GLU A 65 9.56 7.62 10.11
N ALA A 66 8.25 7.59 9.84
CA ALA A 66 7.27 8.26 10.68
C ALA A 66 7.24 7.69 12.11
N ILE A 67 7.30 6.36 12.28
CA ILE A 67 7.40 5.73 13.60
C ILE A 67 8.72 6.13 14.28
N ARG A 68 9.85 6.11 13.56
CA ARG A 68 11.16 6.53 14.09
C ARG A 68 11.11 7.95 14.65
N ARG A 69 10.47 8.87 13.92
CA ARG A 69 10.36 10.29 14.31
C ARG A 69 9.34 10.53 15.42
N LYS A 70 8.12 9.99 15.28
CA LYS A 70 6.98 10.31 16.16
C LYS A 70 6.87 9.39 17.38
N ARG A 71 7.33 8.14 17.28
CA ARG A 71 7.23 7.11 18.34
C ARG A 71 8.49 6.23 18.40
N PRO A 72 9.68 6.80 18.66
CA PRO A 72 10.95 6.04 18.68
C PRO A 72 10.95 4.89 19.69
N GLY A 73 10.22 5.03 20.81
CA GLY A 73 10.07 3.96 21.80
C GLY A 73 9.37 2.71 21.27
N LEU A 74 8.51 2.83 20.26
CA LEU A 74 7.81 1.70 19.65
C LEU A 74 8.78 0.78 18.90
N LEU A 75 9.80 1.34 18.23
CA LEU A 75 10.82 0.54 17.56
C LEU A 75 11.66 -0.29 18.54
N ARG A 76 11.86 0.21 19.77
CA ARG A 76 12.60 -0.52 20.82
C ARG A 76 11.76 -1.64 21.45
N ARG A 77 10.45 -1.42 21.59
CA ARG A 77 9.51 -2.38 22.20
C ARG A 77 9.06 -3.48 21.22
N GLY A 78 9.27 -3.28 19.92
CA GLY A 78 8.71 -4.10 18.87
C GLY A 78 7.40 -3.51 18.34
N VAL A 79 7.17 -3.69 17.05
CA VAL A 79 5.97 -3.21 16.36
C VAL A 79 5.14 -4.44 16.00
N VAL A 80 3.91 -4.49 16.49
CA VAL A 80 2.88 -5.41 16.02
C VAL A 80 2.07 -4.70 14.94
N PHE A 81 2.09 -5.25 13.73
CA PHE A 81 1.48 -4.70 12.54
C PHE A 81 0.25 -5.51 12.16
N GLN A 82 -0.91 -4.87 12.17
CA GLN A 82 -2.18 -5.46 11.75
C GLN A 82 -2.60 -4.87 10.40
N HIS A 83 -2.97 -5.74 9.46
CA HIS A 83 -3.54 -5.40 8.17
C HIS A 83 -4.37 -6.56 7.64
N ASP A 84 -5.21 -6.31 6.62
CA ASP A 84 -6.01 -7.34 5.98
C ASP A 84 -5.19 -8.22 5.03
N ASN A 85 -5.77 -9.38 4.66
CA ASN A 85 -5.11 -10.38 3.83
C ASN A 85 -5.23 -10.14 2.31
N ALA A 86 -5.51 -8.91 1.88
CA ALA A 86 -5.57 -8.58 0.46
C ALA A 86 -4.32 -9.07 -0.29
N THR A 87 -4.46 -9.49 -1.55
CA THR A 87 -3.35 -10.09 -2.32
C THR A 87 -2.04 -9.29 -2.30
N PRO A 88 -2.04 -7.94 -2.40
CA PRO A 88 -0.81 -7.15 -2.30
C PRO A 88 -0.14 -7.23 -0.92
N HIS A 89 -0.91 -7.48 0.12
CA HIS A 89 -0.51 -7.53 1.52
C HIS A 89 0.05 -8.91 1.90
N SER A 90 -0.57 -9.98 1.40
CA SER A 90 -0.13 -11.37 1.58
C SER A 90 1.00 -11.79 0.64
N ALA A 91 1.33 -10.98 -0.38
CA ALA A 91 2.43 -11.24 -1.29
C ALA A 91 3.76 -11.44 -0.54
N ASN A 92 4.53 -12.46 -0.94
CA ASN A 92 5.83 -12.80 -0.36
C ASN A 92 6.78 -11.59 -0.24
N PHE A 93 6.75 -10.71 -1.24
CA PHE A 93 7.55 -9.49 -1.23
C PHE A 93 7.22 -8.59 -0.03
N THR A 94 5.94 -8.30 0.21
CA THR A 94 5.47 -7.46 1.33
C THR A 94 5.78 -8.11 2.68
N GLN A 95 5.54 -9.41 2.81
CA GLN A 95 5.82 -10.18 4.02
C GLN A 95 7.32 -10.17 4.38
N GLN A 96 8.20 -10.37 3.39
CA GLN A 96 9.65 -10.28 3.59
C GLN A 96 10.11 -8.88 4.01
N TRP A 97 9.49 -7.83 3.48
CA TRP A 97 9.79 -6.45 3.87
C TRP A 97 9.41 -6.14 5.31
N LEU A 98 8.21 -6.52 5.73
CA LEU A 98 7.77 -6.37 7.12
C LEU A 98 8.69 -7.12 8.08
N LYS A 99 9.08 -8.36 7.72
CA LYS A 99 10.07 -9.15 8.48
C LYS A 99 11.44 -8.48 8.54
N ARG A 100 11.91 -7.86 7.46
CA ARG A 100 13.17 -7.09 7.43
C ARG A 100 13.16 -5.90 8.38
N TYR A 101 11.98 -5.35 8.67
CA TYR A 101 11.81 -4.29 9.67
C TYR A 101 11.68 -4.80 11.10
N GLY A 102 11.65 -6.12 11.30
CA GLY A 102 11.46 -6.74 12.61
C GLY A 102 10.05 -6.49 13.14
N TRP A 103 9.08 -6.27 12.27
CA TRP A 103 7.68 -6.08 12.67
C TRP A 103 6.99 -7.44 12.72
N GLU A 104 6.30 -7.69 13.82
CA GLU A 104 5.44 -8.87 13.99
C GLU A 104 4.14 -8.61 13.26
N ILE A 105 3.72 -9.54 12.40
CA ILE A 105 2.48 -9.42 11.65
C ILE A 105 1.40 -10.15 12.44
N LEU A 106 0.36 -9.42 12.83
CA LEU A 106 -0.77 -10.00 13.55
C LEU A 106 -1.62 -10.81 12.56
N PRO A 107 -1.92 -12.10 12.83
CA PRO A 107 -2.82 -12.87 11.99
C PRO A 107 -4.19 -12.18 11.89
N HIS A 108 -4.71 -12.08 10.67
CA HIS A 108 -6.04 -11.56 10.40
C HIS A 108 -6.85 -12.61 9.65
N PRO A 109 -8.09 -12.91 10.06
CA PRO A 109 -8.96 -13.83 9.31
C PRO A 109 -9.44 -13.20 7.99
N ALA A 110 -9.87 -14.04 7.05
CA ALA A 110 -10.42 -13.55 5.79
C ALA A 110 -11.82 -12.95 6.02
N HIS A 111 -12.13 -11.86 5.30
CA HIS A 111 -13.44 -11.22 5.32
C HIS A 111 -13.93 -10.74 6.70
N SER A 112 -13.02 -10.30 7.58
CA SER A 112 -13.34 -9.89 8.95
C SER A 112 -13.11 -8.39 9.23
N PRO A 113 -13.87 -7.50 8.57
CA PRO A 113 -13.76 -6.05 8.81
C PRO A 113 -14.14 -5.66 10.24
N ASP A 114 -14.95 -6.48 10.90
CA ASP A 114 -15.33 -6.35 12.32
C ASP A 114 -14.14 -6.51 13.27
N LEU A 115 -13.04 -7.13 12.81
CA LEU A 115 -11.79 -7.31 13.56
C LEU A 115 -10.66 -6.35 13.11
N ALA A 116 -10.97 -5.40 12.21
CA ALA A 116 -10.03 -4.39 11.74
C ALA A 116 -10.42 -3.01 12.30
N PRO A 117 -9.61 -2.39 13.20
CA PRO A 117 -9.94 -1.10 13.82
C PRO A 117 -10.14 0.02 12.81
N SER A 118 -9.41 -0.03 11.69
CA SER A 118 -9.60 0.89 10.58
C SER A 118 -11.04 0.84 10.04
N ASP A 119 -11.60 -0.35 9.88
CA ASP A 119 -12.92 -0.54 9.30
C ASP A 119 -14.04 -0.27 10.30
N PHE A 120 -14.00 -0.90 11.48
CA PHE A 120 -15.11 -0.80 12.44
C PHE A 120 -15.12 0.51 13.24
N HIS A 121 -14.01 1.24 13.34
CA HIS A 121 -13.90 2.43 14.20
C HIS A 121 -13.48 3.69 13.44
N LEU A 122 -12.46 3.62 12.58
CA LEU A 122 -11.89 4.81 11.96
C LEU A 122 -12.68 5.30 10.72
N PHE A 123 -12.96 4.40 9.78
CA PHE A 123 -13.50 4.79 8.47
C PHE A 123 -14.96 5.23 8.51
N GLY A 124 -15.77 4.75 9.46
CA GLY A 124 -17.16 5.19 9.63
C GLY A 124 -17.26 6.69 9.92
N PRO A 125 -16.64 7.20 11.00
CA PRO A 125 -16.52 8.63 11.28
C PRO A 125 -15.89 9.43 10.15
N LEU A 126 -14.82 8.93 9.53
CA LEU A 126 -14.16 9.61 8.42
C LEU A 126 -15.10 9.80 7.21
N LYS A 127 -15.83 8.75 6.81
CA LYS A 127 -16.79 8.83 5.70
C LYS A 127 -17.92 9.81 5.99
N ARG A 128 -18.35 9.91 7.26
CA ARG A 128 -19.36 10.90 7.68
C ARG A 128 -18.80 12.33 7.59
N HIS A 129 -17.55 12.53 7.99
CA HIS A 129 -16.87 13.82 7.88
C HIS A 129 -16.73 14.28 6.43
N LEU A 130 -16.27 13.38 5.56
CA LEU A 130 -16.09 13.66 4.12
C LEU A 130 -17.42 13.68 3.34
N GLY A 131 -18.52 13.27 3.96
CA GLY A 131 -19.82 13.15 3.32
C GLY A 131 -20.32 14.50 2.80
N GLY A 132 -20.55 14.60 1.49
CA GLY A 132 -21.04 15.83 0.86
C GLY A 132 -19.96 16.88 0.57
N MET A 133 -18.69 16.61 0.90
CA MET A 133 -17.58 17.47 0.49
C MET A 133 -17.17 17.16 -0.96
N ALA A 134 -16.85 18.22 -1.70
CA ALA A 134 -16.22 18.13 -3.03
C ALA A 134 -14.84 18.76 -2.96
N PHE A 135 -13.86 18.12 -3.60
CA PHE A 135 -12.47 18.57 -3.64
C PHE A 135 -12.07 18.78 -5.10
N GLU A 136 -11.44 19.91 -5.39
CA GLU A 136 -10.99 20.25 -6.75
C GLU A 136 -9.68 19.53 -7.08
N THR A 137 -8.81 19.37 -6.07
CA THR A 137 -7.50 18.73 -6.21
C THR A 137 -7.27 17.63 -5.17
N GLU A 138 -6.27 16.78 -5.44
CA GLU A 138 -5.80 15.78 -4.48
C GLU A 138 -5.21 16.45 -3.21
N ASP A 139 -4.56 17.60 -3.37
CA ASP A 139 -3.96 18.34 -2.26
C ASP A 139 -5.02 18.91 -1.30
N ASP A 140 -6.18 19.32 -1.82
CA ASP A 140 -7.31 19.75 -0.98
C ASP A 140 -7.82 18.59 -0.12
N LEU A 141 -8.01 17.41 -0.73
CA LEU A 141 -8.41 16.20 -0.01
C LEU A 141 -7.37 15.80 1.05
N ILE A 142 -6.07 15.81 0.69
CA ILE A 142 -4.99 15.48 1.63
C ILE A 142 -4.96 16.47 2.79
N SER A 143 -5.17 17.76 2.53
CA SER A 143 -5.18 18.80 3.55
C SER A 143 -6.36 18.64 4.50
N GLU A 144 -7.55 18.35 3.97
CA GLU A 144 -8.74 18.09 4.79
C GLU A 144 -8.58 16.82 5.63
N LEU A 145 -8.02 15.74 5.06
CA LEU A 145 -7.72 14.53 5.81
C LEU A 145 -6.76 14.81 6.97
N ARG A 146 -5.69 15.58 6.74
CA ARG A 146 -4.75 15.97 7.79
C ARG A 146 -5.45 16.75 8.89
N ASN A 147 -6.22 17.76 8.51
CA ASN A 147 -6.99 18.56 9.46
C ASN A 147 -7.93 17.68 10.31
N TRP A 148 -8.65 16.75 9.69
CA TRP A 148 -9.51 15.82 10.41
C TRP A 148 -8.71 14.97 11.41
N PHE A 149 -7.59 14.36 10.98
CA PHE A 149 -6.74 13.55 11.86
C PHE A 149 -6.11 14.35 13.00
N ASP A 150 -5.68 15.58 12.76
CA ASP A 150 -5.04 16.44 13.76
C ASP A 150 -6.03 16.93 14.83
N ASN A 151 -7.34 16.93 14.52
CA ASN A 151 -8.40 17.28 15.47
C ASN A 151 -8.98 16.08 16.24
N LEU A 152 -8.52 14.84 15.98
CA LEU A 152 -8.95 13.67 16.73
C LEU A 152 -8.20 13.57 18.06
N ASP A 153 -8.95 13.28 19.12
CA ASP A 153 -8.38 12.97 20.43
C ASP A 153 -7.56 11.67 20.39
N VAL A 154 -6.46 11.61 21.15
CA VAL A 154 -5.70 10.38 21.40
C VAL A 154 -6.62 9.28 21.93
N ASP A 155 -7.61 9.63 22.74
CA ASP A 155 -8.56 8.66 23.29
C ASP A 155 -9.48 8.05 22.23
N PHE A 156 -9.75 8.76 21.13
CA PHE A 156 -10.45 8.17 19.98
C PHE A 156 -9.70 6.93 19.45
N PHE A 157 -8.38 7.04 19.26
CA PHE A 157 -7.55 5.91 18.80
C PHE A 157 -7.43 4.83 19.87
N ARG A 158 -7.29 5.21 21.15
CA ARG A 158 -7.19 4.27 22.27
C ARG A 158 -8.43 3.38 22.36
N VAL A 159 -9.62 3.97 22.26
CA VAL A 159 -10.90 3.24 22.29
C VAL A 159 -10.99 2.25 21.13
N GLY A 160 -10.65 2.68 19.91
CA GLY A 160 -10.68 1.80 18.74
C GLY A 160 -9.77 0.58 18.87
N ILE A 161 -8.53 0.80 19.33
CA ILE A 161 -7.56 -0.30 19.53
C ILE A 161 -7.97 -1.22 20.68
N ASN A 162 -8.38 -0.67 21.83
CA ASN A 162 -8.77 -1.48 22.99
C ASN A 162 -10.06 -2.28 22.75
N SER A 163 -10.92 -1.84 21.83
CA SER A 163 -12.13 -2.57 21.43
C SER A 163 -11.84 -3.87 20.69
N LEU A 164 -10.60 -4.12 20.25
CA LEU A 164 -10.22 -5.40 19.64
C LEU A 164 -10.42 -6.58 20.60
N LEU A 165 -10.11 -6.41 21.88
CA LEU A 165 -10.18 -7.52 22.85
C LEU A 165 -11.61 -8.02 23.02
N SER A 166 -12.57 -7.13 23.19
CA SER A 166 -13.99 -7.50 23.30
C SER A 166 -14.55 -8.05 22.00
N ARG A 167 -14.10 -7.55 20.84
CA ARG A 167 -14.49 -8.06 19.52
C ARG A 167 -13.94 -9.45 19.24
N TRP A 168 -12.68 -9.73 19.60
CA TRP A 168 -12.12 -11.07 19.52
C TRP A 168 -12.88 -12.04 20.41
N GLN A 169 -13.17 -11.65 21.66
CA GLN A 169 -13.95 -12.50 22.55
C GLN A 169 -15.33 -12.81 21.95
N LYS A 170 -16.01 -11.79 21.42
CA LYS A 170 -17.31 -11.98 20.77
C LYS A 170 -17.24 -12.91 19.56
N CYS A 171 -16.21 -12.77 18.71
CA CYS A 171 -15.99 -13.66 17.57
C CYS A 171 -15.76 -15.12 18.03
N ILE A 172 -15.04 -15.33 19.14
CA ILE A 172 -14.84 -16.65 19.73
C ILE A 172 -16.17 -17.22 20.25
N ASP A 173 -16.93 -16.41 21.00
CA ASP A 173 -18.21 -16.81 21.59
C ASP A 173 -19.27 -17.15 20.53
N LEU A 174 -19.20 -16.49 19.38
CA LEU A 174 -20.07 -16.72 18.22
C LEU A 174 -19.49 -17.74 17.22
N HIS A 175 -18.40 -18.42 17.56
CA HIS A 175 -17.74 -19.41 16.68
C HIS A 175 -17.36 -18.88 15.28
N GLY A 176 -17.10 -17.58 15.16
CA GLY A 176 -16.75 -16.92 13.89
C GLY A 176 -17.90 -16.28 13.12
N ASP A 177 -19.14 -16.33 13.65
CA ASP A 177 -20.33 -15.66 13.07
C ASP A 177 -20.45 -14.16 13.41
#